data_AF-A0A6L6EIE1-F1
#
_entry.id   AF-A0A6L6EIE1-F1
#
_cell.length_a   1.000
_cell.length_b   1.000
_cell.length_c   1.000
_cell.angle_alpha   90.00
_cell.angle_beta   90.00
_cell.angle_gamma   90.00
#
_symmetry.space_group_name_H-M   'P 1'
#
loop_
_entity.id
_entity.type
_entity.pdbx_description
1 polymer ?
#
loop_
_entity_poly.entity_id
_entity_poly.type
_entity_poly.pdbx_seq_one_letter_code
_entity_poly.pdbx_strand_id
1 'polypeptide(L)'
;MMGLPAATQGLFPVPQLEYQNLAPVLIVLVAALLGVLVEAFLPRTARFRAQLVVTFGGLLIALAALFFAGNTDGVIAEGAIAWDGPARFLQGLILVLSFVAFLLFTDRKIDPG
;
A
#
# COMPACT_ATOMS: atom_id res chain seq x y z
N MET A 1 -18.82 -33.18 42.16
CA MET A 1 -19.26 -31.76 42.19
C MET A 1 -17.99 -30.92 42.06
N MET A 2 -17.52 -30.70 40.84
CA MET A 2 -17.99 -29.75 39.81
C MET A 2 -17.33 -28.38 39.99
N GLY A 3 -16.45 -28.08 39.06
CA GLY A 3 -15.77 -26.80 38.92
C GLY A 3 -14.75 -26.90 37.79
N LEU A 4 -15.19 -27.22 36.58
CA LEU A 4 -14.37 -26.97 35.38
C LEU A 4 -14.13 -25.45 35.35
N PRO A 5 -12.87 -24.96 35.29
CA PRO A 5 -12.64 -23.55 35.04
C PRO A 5 -13.23 -23.24 33.67
N ALA A 6 -14.32 -22.46 33.67
CA ALA A 6 -14.92 -21.94 32.47
C ALA A 6 -13.82 -21.18 31.72
N ALA A 7 -13.47 -21.69 30.55
CA ALA A 7 -12.63 -21.01 29.58
C ALA A 7 -13.17 -19.58 29.42
N THR A 8 -12.50 -18.58 30.00
CA THR A 8 -12.75 -17.17 29.66
C THR A 8 -12.02 -16.84 28.36
N GLN A 9 -12.18 -17.71 27.35
CA GLN A 9 -11.70 -17.54 25.98
C GLN A 9 -12.66 -16.62 25.20
N GLY A 10 -13.15 -15.58 25.88
CA GLY A 10 -14.30 -14.78 25.45
C GLY A 10 -14.01 -13.32 25.18
N LEU A 11 -12.74 -12.92 25.07
CA LEU A 11 -12.38 -11.57 24.68
C LEU A 11 -11.13 -11.62 23.79
N PHE A 12 -11.34 -11.58 22.48
CA PHE A 12 -10.29 -11.25 21.53
C PHE A 12 -10.24 -9.71 21.48
N PRO A 13 -9.32 -9.05 22.20
CA PRO A 13 -9.19 -7.59 22.08
C PRO A 13 -8.93 -7.25 20.62
N VAL A 14 -9.67 -6.26 20.09
CA VAL A 14 -9.47 -5.81 18.72
C VAL A 14 -8.06 -5.22 18.62
N PRO A 15 -7.21 -5.74 17.71
CA PRO A 15 -5.88 -5.20 17.46
C PRO A 15 -5.97 -3.71 17.18
N GLN A 16 -5.17 -2.91 17.89
CA GLN A 16 -5.10 -1.48 17.64
C GLN A 16 -4.08 -1.28 16.51
N LEU A 17 -4.57 -0.94 15.32
CA LEU A 17 -3.73 -0.72 14.16
C LEU A 17 -3.56 0.78 13.92
N GLU A 18 -2.31 1.17 13.74
CA GLU A 18 -1.96 2.55 13.40
C GLU A 18 -2.22 2.81 11.92
N TYR A 19 -3.50 2.91 11.56
CA TYR A 19 -3.94 3.03 10.17
C TYR A 19 -3.31 4.21 9.44
N GLN A 20 -3.02 5.31 10.15
CA GLN A 20 -2.33 6.46 9.56
C GLN A 20 -0.91 6.11 9.11
N ASN A 21 -0.16 5.39 9.94
CA ASN A 21 1.21 4.99 9.62
C ASN A 21 1.23 3.80 8.64
N LEU A 22 0.20 2.96 8.68
CA LEU A 22 0.06 1.80 7.79
C LEU A 22 -0.45 2.19 6.39
N ALA A 23 -1.08 3.36 6.26
CA ALA A 23 -1.72 3.84 5.03
C ALA A 23 -0.82 3.75 3.79
N PRO A 24 0.47 4.15 3.79
CA PRO A 24 1.30 4.15 2.58
C PRO A 24 1.39 2.76 1.94
N VAL A 25 1.60 1.72 2.76
CA VAL A 25 1.68 0.33 2.30
C VAL A 25 0.32 -0.16 1.82
N LEU A 26 -0.75 0.14 2.57
CA LEU A 26 -2.11 -0.27 2.20
C LEU A 26 -2.57 0.37 0.89
N ILE A 27 -2.24 1.63 0.65
CA ILE A 27 -2.61 2.34 -0.58
C ILE A 27 -1.93 1.70 -1.79
N VAL A 28 -0.64 1.36 -1.70
CA VAL A 28 0.07 0.65 -2.78
C VAL A 28 -0.58 -0.70 -3.06
N LEU A 29 -0.90 -1.46 -2.00
CA LEU A 29 -1.56 -2.76 -2.14
C LEU A 29 -2.93 -2.63 -2.81
N VAL A 30 -3.77 -1.71 -2.34
CA VAL A 30 -5.11 -1.47 -2.91
C VAL A 30 -5.00 -1.01 -4.36
N ALA A 31 -4.09 -0.10 -4.68
CA ALA A 31 -3.87 0.34 -6.06
C ALA A 31 -3.44 -0.83 -6.98
N ALA A 32 -2.55 -1.72 -6.50
CA ALA A 32 -2.15 -2.91 -7.25
C ALA A 32 -3.35 -3.86 -7.48
N LEU A 33 -4.15 -4.11 -6.45
CA LEU A 33 -5.36 -4.92 -6.55
C LEU A 33 -6.38 -4.30 -7.54
N LEU A 34 -6.60 -2.98 -7.46
CA LEU A 34 -7.45 -2.27 -8.42
C LEU A 34 -6.92 -2.40 -9.84
N GLY A 35 -5.61 -2.31 -10.04
CA GLY A 35 -4.99 -2.54 -11.36
C GLY A 35 -5.29 -3.93 -11.91
N VAL A 36 -5.18 -4.98 -11.08
CA VAL A 36 -5.52 -6.36 -11.48
C VAL A 36 -7.00 -6.48 -11.84
N LEU A 37 -7.90 -5.89 -11.06
CA LEU A 37 -9.33 -5.90 -11.35
C LEU A 37 -9.62 -5.17 -12.68
N VAL A 38 -9.07 -3.97 -12.85
CA VAL A 38 -9.21 -3.18 -14.07
C VAL A 38 -8.74 -3.97 -15.29
N GLU A 39 -7.56 -4.60 -15.21
CA GLU A 39 -7.01 -5.43 -16.28
C GLU A 39 -7.90 -6.64 -16.61
N ALA A 40 -8.51 -7.26 -15.60
CA ALA A 40 -9.41 -8.40 -15.77
C ALA A 40 -10.72 -8.04 -16.48
N PHE A 41 -11.27 -6.84 -16.23
CA PHE A 41 -12.61 -6.46 -16.71
C PHE A 41 -12.61 -5.51 -17.92
N LEU A 42 -11.56 -4.73 -18.20
CA LEU A 42 -11.55 -3.77 -19.32
C LEU A 42 -11.19 -4.42 -20.67
N PRO A 43 -11.68 -3.85 -21.79
CA PRO A 43 -11.24 -4.22 -23.13
C PRO A 43 -9.81 -3.74 -23.42
N ARG A 44 -9.10 -4.45 -24.31
CA ARG A 44 -7.67 -4.23 -24.62
C ARG A 44 -7.27 -2.78 -24.87
N THR A 45 -8.12 -2.01 -25.54
CA THR A 45 -7.85 -0.60 -25.90
C THR A 45 -7.86 0.34 -24.70
N ALA A 46 -8.61 0.03 -23.64
CA ALA A 46 -8.75 0.89 -22.46
C ALA A 46 -7.77 0.52 -21.33
N ARG A 47 -7.30 -0.74 -21.29
CA ARG A 47 -6.43 -1.28 -20.24
C ARG A 47 -5.19 -0.44 -20.00
N PHE A 48 -4.47 -0.06 -21.05
CA PHE A 48 -3.25 0.72 -20.91
C PHE A 48 -3.50 2.05 -20.20
N ARG A 49 -4.48 2.84 -20.67
CA ARG A 49 -4.80 4.14 -20.07
C ARG A 49 -5.27 4.00 -18.62
N ALA A 50 -6.12 3.01 -18.35
CA ALA A 50 -6.61 2.76 -17.00
C ALA A 50 -5.48 2.37 -16.05
N GLN A 51 -4.56 1.51 -16.50
CA GLN A 51 -3.40 1.10 -15.71
C GLN A 51 -2.43 2.26 -15.44
N LEU A 52 -2.25 3.18 -16.39
CA LEU A 52 -1.49 4.40 -16.16
C LEU A 52 -2.09 5.24 -15.04
N VAL A 53 -3.39 5.48 -15.09
CA VAL A 53 -4.11 6.28 -14.08
C VAL A 53 -4.05 5.62 -12.70
N VAL A 54 -4.32 4.31 -12.62
CA VAL A 54 -4.33 3.57 -11.36
C VAL A 54 -2.93 3.53 -10.74
N THR A 55 -1.89 3.25 -11.54
CA THR A 55 -0.51 3.16 -11.05
C THR A 55 0.01 4.54 -10.62
N PHE A 56 -0.16 5.56 -11.47
CA PHE A 56 0.29 6.91 -11.17
C PHE A 56 -0.44 7.50 -9.96
N GLY A 57 -1.77 7.38 -9.93
CA GLY A 57 -2.59 7.83 -8.81
C GLY A 57 -2.25 7.09 -7.51
N GLY A 58 -2.11 5.77 -7.56
CA GLY A 58 -1.73 4.96 -6.41
C GLY A 58 -0.38 5.36 -5.81
N LEU A 59 0.64 5.56 -6.65
CA LEU A 59 1.97 6.00 -6.19
C LEU A 59 1.94 7.41 -5.59
N LEU A 60 1.22 8.36 -6.20
CA LEU A 60 1.09 9.72 -5.65
C LEU A 60 0.35 9.73 -4.31
N ILE A 61 -0.76 9.01 -4.20
CA ILE A 61 -1.56 8.94 -2.97
C ILE A 61 -0.74 8.26 -1.86
N ALA A 62 0.02 7.20 -2.18
CA ALA A 62 0.89 6.53 -1.22
C ALA A 62 2.02 7.45 -0.74
N LEU A 63 2.64 8.22 -1.64
CA LEU A 63 3.69 9.17 -1.29
C LEU A 63 3.15 10.31 -0.41
N ALA A 64 1.97 10.83 -0.74
CA ALA A 64 1.29 11.82 0.09
C ALA A 64 0.93 11.26 1.47
N ALA A 65 0.41 10.02 1.53
CA ALA A 65 0.10 9.36 2.79
C ALA A 65 1.35 9.18 3.65
N LEU A 66 2.49 8.82 3.06
CA LEU A 66 3.76 8.71 3.79
C LEU A 66 4.22 10.07 4.33
N PHE A 67 4.05 11.14 3.56
CA PHE A 67 4.39 12.50 3.97
C PHE A 67 3.54 12.99 5.15
N PHE A 68 2.25 12.64 5.18
CA PHE A 68 1.32 13.01 6.26
C PHE A 68 1.24 11.97 7.38
N ALA A 69 2.03 10.90 7.32
CA ALA A 69 2.06 9.88 8.36
C ALA A 69 2.72 10.40 9.64
N GLY A 70 2.41 9.78 10.77
CA GLY A 70 2.89 10.21 12.07
C GLY A 70 4.40 10.06 12.24
N ASN A 71 4.99 10.94 13.05
CA ASN A 71 6.42 10.93 13.35
C ASN A 71 6.81 10.11 14.60
N THR A 72 5.86 9.43 15.24
CA THR A 72 6.12 8.62 16.43
C THR A 72 6.86 7.36 16.04
N ASP A 73 8.13 7.25 16.43
CA ASP A 73 8.93 6.07 16.19
C ASP A 73 8.43 4.87 17.03
N GLY A 74 8.46 3.67 16.46
CA GLY A 74 8.02 2.46 17.13
C GLY A 74 7.82 1.29 16.18
N VAL A 75 7.11 0.27 16.63
CA VAL A 75 6.69 -0.86 15.80
C VAL A 75 5.19 -0.82 15.65
N ILE A 76 4.71 -0.81 14.41
CA ILE A 76 3.28 -0.75 14.07
C ILE A 76 2.77 -2.12 13.63
N ALA A 77 1.44 -2.23 13.50
CA ALA A 77 0.76 -3.44 13.07
C ALA A 77 1.11 -4.66 13.94
N GLU A 78 0.90 -4.54 15.25
CA GLU A 78 1.13 -5.61 16.23
C GLU A 78 2.57 -6.15 16.21
N GLY A 79 3.55 -5.26 15.99
CA GLY A 79 4.97 -5.64 15.98
C GLY A 79 5.51 -6.10 14.62
N ALA A 80 4.70 -6.04 13.55
CA ALA A 80 5.09 -6.56 12.23
C ALA A 80 5.99 -5.61 11.43
N ILE A 81 5.86 -4.30 11.62
CA ILE A 81 6.53 -3.30 10.78
C ILE A 81 7.27 -2.29 11.66
N ALA A 82 8.58 -2.19 11.45
CA ALA A 82 9.38 -1.12 12.03
C ALA A 82 8.98 0.23 11.41
N TRP A 83 8.67 1.20 12.26
CA TRP A 83 8.33 2.56 11.90
C TRP A 83 9.32 3.52 12.56
N ASP A 84 10.50 3.62 11.95
CA ASP A 84 11.59 4.51 12.37
C ASP A 84 12.02 5.42 11.21
N GLY A 85 12.92 6.36 11.49
CA GLY A 85 13.47 7.27 10.47
C GLY A 85 14.02 6.53 9.23
N PRO A 86 14.94 5.56 9.39
CA PRO A 86 15.46 4.75 8.28
C PRO A 86 14.38 4.00 7.48
N ALA A 87 13.44 3.33 8.14
CA ALA A 87 12.37 2.58 7.49
C ALA A 87 11.48 3.51 6.65
N ARG A 88 11.09 4.66 7.20
CA ARG A 88 10.30 5.67 6.49
C ARG A 88 11.07 6.26 5.30
N PHE A 89 12.37 6.52 5.47
CA PHE A 89 13.23 7.00 4.39
C PHE A 89 13.29 5.98 3.25
N LEU A 90 13.49 4.69 3.56
CA LEU A 90 13.51 3.63 2.54
C LEU A 90 12.15 3.47 1.84
N GLN A 91 11.04 3.53 2.57
CA GLN A 91 9.70 3.51 1.97
C GLN A 91 9.53 4.69 0.99
N GLY A 92 9.92 5.90 1.39
CA GLY A 92 9.86 7.08 0.53
C GLY A 92 10.74 6.94 -0.71
N LEU A 93 11.96 6.45 -0.54
CA LEU A 93 12.88 6.19 -1.64
C LEU A 93 12.30 5.17 -2.63
N ILE A 94 11.73 4.07 -2.16
CA ILE A 94 11.10 3.05 -3.01
C ILE A 94 9.93 3.64 -3.79
N LEU A 95 9.09 4.47 -3.16
CA LEU A 95 7.97 5.13 -3.84
C LEU A 95 8.45 6.08 -4.94
N VAL A 96 9.46 6.90 -4.66
CA VAL A 96 10.03 7.83 -5.64
C VAL A 96 10.68 7.09 -6.81
N LEU A 97 11.49 6.06 -6.54
CA LEU A 97 12.11 5.25 -7.58
C LEU A 97 11.06 4.52 -8.43
N SER A 98 10.01 4.01 -7.79
CA SER A 98 8.88 3.37 -8.48
C SER A 98 8.14 4.36 -9.39
N PHE A 99 7.97 5.61 -8.95
CA PHE A 99 7.37 6.68 -9.75
C PHE A 99 8.23 7.03 -10.98
N VAL A 100 9.55 7.19 -10.80
CA VAL A 100 10.48 7.44 -11.92
C VAL A 100 10.51 6.26 -12.89
N ALA A 101 10.59 5.04 -12.38
CA ALA A 101 10.54 3.83 -13.20
C ALA A 101 9.24 3.76 -14.01
N PHE A 102 8.09 4.03 -13.38
CA PHE A 102 6.80 4.07 -14.06
C PHE A 102 6.76 5.10 -15.21
N LEU A 103 7.29 6.31 -14.99
CA LEU A 103 7.37 7.32 -16.05
C LEU A 103 8.23 6.85 -17.21
N LEU A 104 9.36 6.20 -16.93
CA LEU A 104 10.24 5.64 -17.96
C LEU A 104 9.53 4.53 -18.77
N PHE A 105 8.75 3.66 -18.12
CA PHE A 105 7.98 2.62 -18.81
C PHE A 105 6.78 3.15 -19.59
N THR A 106 6.29 4.33 -19.25
CA THR A 106 5.15 4.95 -19.93
C THR A 106 5.54 5.52 -21.29
N ASP A 107 6.82 5.85 -21.49
CA ASP A 107 7.33 6.35 -22.76
C ASP A 107 7.35 5.22 -23.81
N ARG A 108 6.26 5.11 -24.57
CA ARG A 108 6.16 4.21 -25.71
C ARG A 108 6.61 4.96 -26.95
N LYS A 109 7.82 4.65 -27.46
CA LYS A 109 8.18 4.99 -28.84
C LYS A 109 7.12 4.43 -29.77
N ILE A 110 6.50 5.32 -30.55
CA ILE A 110 5.67 4.95 -31.69
C ILE A 110 6.61 4.22 -32.64
N ASP A 111 6.52 2.90 -32.74
CA ASP A 111 7.19 2.14 -33.79
C ASP A 111 6.38 2.40 -35.07
N PRO A 112 6.90 3.17 -36.04
CA PRO A 112 6.23 3.36 -37.30
C PRO A 112 6.55 2.13 -38.15
N GLY A 113 5.67 1.14 -38.08
CA GLY A 113 5.60 0.10 -39.11
C GLY A 113 5.16 0.68 -40.44
#